data_AF-A0A4Z0EV37-F1
#
_entry.id   AF-A0A4Z0EV37-F1
#
_cell.length_a   1.000
_cell.length_b   1.000
_cell.length_c   1.000
_cell.angle_alpha   90.00
_cell.angle_beta   90.00
_cell.angle_gamma   90.00
#
_symmetry.space_group_name_H-M   'P 1'
#
loop_
_entity.id
_entity.type
_entity.pdbx_description
1 polymer ?
#
loop_
_entity_poly.entity_id
_entity_poly.type
_entity_poly.pdbx_seq_one_letter_code
_entity_poly.pdbx_strand_id
1 'polypeptide(L)'
;MQNHASALTRFTCALGLLLCVAVGAAAQAVPNPGEKIESLVTFGPQAPTTSGDDDFTQTFFFLVPAMERRPIYIRVFDPDCGGQLDAKVGQFNTSTEFSLYGGVGTHSAKGATDPRPASPATPPSGRLLKQQSFGAEPTYDGKYFNFGPLNPLEGELVDQFQGYVYKVVVRGLSGNDGNLYRFFLSSSPSLNVPIPGGNAFTYEYCFRIPAAPPSGRPVTVHLYPFANEHVVSIKQSNFDMDNSAKLTIFSVAKNGHEAPVSGDGQWTSSVLPIDSKEYGLSLDFRLVSKATVFNDVVFYVTDQYDTALPFFAVPLGGPPRYKYDIDMKVHK
;
A
#
# COMPACT_ATOMS: atom_id res chain seq x y z
N MET A 1 55.35 28.94 -52.69
CA MET A 1 54.85 27.61 -53.08
C MET A 1 53.61 27.32 -52.25
N GLN A 2 52.47 27.20 -52.95
CA GLN A 2 51.18 26.59 -52.62
C GLN A 2 50.41 26.94 -51.32
N ASN A 3 49.22 27.51 -51.58
CA ASN A 3 48.01 27.63 -50.76
C ASN A 3 47.41 26.27 -50.34
N HIS A 4 46.56 26.28 -49.31
CA HIS A 4 45.16 25.77 -49.24
C HIS A 4 44.73 25.80 -47.75
N ALA A 5 43.83 26.67 -47.28
CA ALA A 5 42.38 26.74 -47.48
C ALA A 5 41.57 25.58 -46.86
N SER A 6 40.72 25.95 -45.89
CA SER A 6 39.44 25.36 -45.46
C SER A 6 39.38 23.93 -44.88
N ALA A 7 38.84 23.82 -43.66
CA ALA A 7 37.60 23.06 -43.41
C ALA A 7 37.08 23.34 -41.99
N LEU A 8 36.35 24.44 -41.86
CA LEU A 8 35.43 24.70 -40.75
C LEU A 8 34.17 23.87 -41.04
N THR A 9 34.09 22.64 -40.53
CA THR A 9 32.89 21.80 -40.69
C THR A 9 32.21 21.59 -39.35
N ARG A 10 31.08 22.30 -39.25
CA ARG A 10 29.96 22.17 -38.33
C ARG A 10 29.76 20.74 -37.80
N PHE A 11 29.81 20.57 -36.49
CA PHE A 11 29.04 19.54 -35.78
C PHE A 11 28.26 20.19 -34.64
N THR A 12 27.25 20.97 -35.03
CA THR A 12 26.04 21.13 -34.23
C THR A 12 25.19 19.88 -34.46
N CYS A 13 25.29 18.90 -33.56
CA CYS A 13 24.25 17.89 -33.40
C CYS A 13 23.74 17.98 -31.97
N ALA A 14 22.47 18.37 -31.89
CA ALA A 14 21.67 18.40 -30.70
C ALA A 14 21.72 17.05 -29.96
N LEU A 15 22.18 17.05 -28.71
CA LEU A 15 21.66 16.12 -27.71
C LEU A 15 20.86 16.97 -26.73
N GLY A 16 19.68 17.35 -27.22
CA GLY A 16 18.69 18.04 -26.43
C GLY A 16 18.20 17.17 -25.28
N LEU A 17 17.86 17.85 -24.20
CA LEU A 17 16.68 17.52 -23.42
C LEU A 17 16.67 16.08 -22.86
N LEU A 18 17.53 15.79 -21.88
CA LEU A 18 17.08 14.98 -20.75
C LEU A 18 16.08 15.85 -19.95
N LEU A 19 14.92 16.08 -20.57
CA LEU A 19 13.71 16.37 -19.83
C LEU A 19 13.54 15.14 -18.97
N CYS A 20 13.81 15.26 -17.67
CA CYS A 20 13.22 14.36 -16.69
C CYS A 20 11.72 14.41 -17.00
N VAL A 21 11.25 13.38 -17.70
CA VAL A 21 9.83 13.11 -17.79
C VAL A 21 9.45 12.88 -16.34
N ALA A 22 8.93 13.93 -15.71
CA ALA A 22 8.12 13.81 -14.52
C ALA A 22 6.94 12.94 -14.97
N VAL A 23 7.14 11.62 -14.87
CA VAL A 23 6.03 10.69 -14.90
C VAL A 23 5.26 11.08 -13.65
N GLY A 24 4.29 11.97 -13.82
CA GLY A 24 3.24 12.23 -12.86
C GLY A 24 2.39 10.98 -12.76
N ALA A 25 2.97 9.89 -12.27
CA ALA A 25 2.23 8.73 -11.86
C ALA A 25 1.51 9.12 -10.58
N ALA A 26 0.29 8.60 -10.41
CA ALA A 26 -0.52 8.67 -9.20
C ALA A 26 0.13 7.91 -8.02
N ALA A 27 1.40 8.21 -7.76
CA ALA A 27 2.36 7.49 -6.91
C ALA A 27 2.06 7.64 -5.41
N GLN A 28 0.93 8.22 -5.03
CA GLN A 28 0.53 8.39 -3.62
C GLN A 28 -0.95 8.09 -3.39
N ALA A 29 -1.61 7.49 -4.39
CA ALA A 29 -2.89 6.86 -4.17
C ALA A 29 -2.67 5.57 -3.37
N VAL A 30 -3.59 5.31 -2.44
CA VAL A 30 -3.65 4.07 -1.67
C VAL A 30 -5.05 3.49 -1.83
N PRO A 31 -5.19 2.30 -2.43
CA PRO A 31 -4.13 1.53 -3.08
C PRO A 31 -3.55 2.25 -4.30
N ASN A 32 -2.30 1.93 -4.64
CA ASN A 32 -1.68 2.40 -5.86
C ASN A 32 -2.30 1.69 -7.07
N PRO A 33 -2.57 2.38 -8.20
CA PRO A 33 -3.08 1.73 -9.41
C PRO A 33 -2.27 0.52 -9.90
N GLY A 34 -0.95 0.49 -9.63
CA GLY A 34 -0.07 -0.63 -9.94
C GLY A 34 -0.30 -1.89 -9.08
N GLU A 35 -0.95 -1.76 -7.92
CA GLU A 35 -1.37 -2.88 -7.07
C GLU A 35 -2.63 -3.55 -7.63
N LYS A 36 -3.44 -2.83 -8.44
CA LYS A 36 -4.73 -3.28 -8.99
C LYS A 36 -5.73 -3.75 -7.92
N ILE A 37 -5.54 -3.31 -6.68
CA ILE A 37 -6.52 -3.45 -5.62
C ILE A 37 -7.66 -2.48 -5.90
N GLU A 38 -8.89 -2.95 -5.74
CA GLU A 38 -10.07 -2.11 -5.98
C GLU A 38 -10.16 -1.03 -4.91
N SER A 39 -10.28 -1.42 -3.64
CA SER A 39 -10.41 -0.54 -2.47
C SER A 39 -9.80 -1.18 -1.24
N LEU A 40 -9.50 -0.33 -0.25
CA LEU A 40 -9.36 -0.78 1.13
C LEU A 40 -10.76 -1.05 1.70
N VAL A 41 -10.84 -1.86 2.74
CA VAL A 41 -12.11 -2.11 3.43
C VAL A 41 -11.92 -2.11 4.94
N THR A 42 -12.93 -1.63 5.66
CA THR A 42 -13.06 -1.80 7.11
C THR A 42 -14.52 -2.05 7.44
N PHE A 43 -14.81 -3.17 8.10
CA PHE A 43 -16.15 -3.57 8.49
C PHE A 43 -16.51 -3.04 9.88
N GLY A 44 -17.81 -2.88 10.12
CA GLY A 44 -18.33 -2.70 11.46
C GLY A 44 -18.18 -3.98 12.31
N PRO A 45 -18.01 -3.86 13.64
CA PRO A 45 -17.70 -5.00 14.52
C PRO A 45 -18.84 -6.01 14.72
N GLN A 46 -20.01 -5.78 14.10
CA GLN A 46 -21.14 -6.73 14.09
C GLN A 46 -21.14 -7.57 12.80
N ALA A 47 -20.25 -7.29 11.84
CA ALA A 47 -20.03 -8.16 10.70
C ALA A 47 -19.38 -9.48 11.16
N PRO A 48 -19.68 -10.61 10.51
CA PRO A 48 -18.91 -11.82 10.75
C PRO A 48 -17.50 -11.62 10.19
N THR A 49 -16.47 -12.09 10.91
CA THR A 49 -15.08 -11.99 10.47
C THR A 49 -14.82 -12.70 9.14
N THR A 50 -15.68 -13.66 8.76
CA THR A 50 -15.72 -14.30 7.42
C THR A 50 -16.20 -13.35 6.30
N SER A 51 -16.18 -12.04 6.55
CA SER A 51 -16.41 -11.00 5.54
C SER A 51 -15.10 -10.38 5.08
N GLY A 52 -13.96 -10.92 5.49
CA GLY A 52 -12.63 -10.49 5.07
C GLY A 52 -11.86 -9.61 6.03
N ASP A 53 -12.44 -9.25 7.18
CA ASP A 53 -11.88 -8.32 8.16
C ASP A 53 -11.96 -8.94 9.55
N ASP A 54 -10.80 -9.21 10.14
CA ASP A 54 -10.70 -10.04 11.34
C ASP A 54 -10.57 -9.24 12.64
N ASP A 55 -10.29 -7.93 12.54
CA ASP A 55 -10.13 -7.06 13.71
C ASP A 55 -10.87 -5.70 13.60
N PHE A 56 -11.56 -5.47 12.47
CA PHE A 56 -12.36 -4.27 12.20
C PHE A 56 -11.54 -2.97 12.26
N THR A 57 -10.23 -3.08 12.08
CA THR A 57 -9.27 -2.00 12.18
C THR A 57 -8.30 -2.06 11.00
N GLN A 58 -7.84 -0.90 10.54
CA GLN A 58 -6.80 -0.84 9.52
C GLN A 58 -5.90 0.36 9.78
N THR A 59 -4.60 0.18 9.65
CA THR A 59 -3.62 1.24 9.94
C THR A 59 -2.78 1.56 8.72
N PHE A 60 -2.78 2.82 8.28
CA PHE A 60 -1.88 3.31 7.24
C PHE A 60 -0.93 4.37 7.75
N PHE A 61 0.28 4.36 7.20
CA PHE A 61 1.30 5.36 7.44
C PHE A 61 1.53 6.20 6.20
N PHE A 62 1.85 7.48 6.40
CA PHE A 62 2.14 8.44 5.34
C PHE A 62 3.50 9.07 5.59
N LEU A 63 4.42 8.88 4.66
CA LEU A 63 5.77 9.41 4.68
C LEU A 63 5.82 10.73 3.93
N VAL A 64 6.23 11.78 4.62
CA VAL A 64 6.51 13.11 4.05
C VAL A 64 8.02 13.36 4.12
N PRO A 65 8.70 13.74 3.04
CA PRO A 65 10.15 13.98 3.06
C PRO A 65 10.56 15.01 4.10
N ALA A 66 11.70 14.81 4.75
CA ALA A 66 12.20 15.72 5.80
C ALA A 66 12.47 17.15 5.31
N MET A 67 12.49 17.41 4.00
CA MET A 67 12.67 18.73 3.40
C MET A 67 11.36 19.42 3.00
N GLU A 68 10.21 18.73 3.02
CA GLU A 68 8.93 19.35 2.72
C GLU A 68 8.50 20.27 3.87
N ARG A 69 8.07 21.48 3.53
CA ARG A 69 7.69 22.53 4.49
C ARG A 69 6.32 23.12 4.18
N ARG A 70 5.78 22.85 2.99
CA ARG A 70 4.46 23.33 2.58
C ARG A 70 3.38 22.48 3.26
N PRO A 71 2.17 23.01 3.44
CA PRO A 71 1.06 22.24 3.97
C PRO A 71 0.77 21.00 3.12
N ILE A 72 0.44 19.90 3.81
CA ILE A 72 0.07 18.63 3.20
C ILE A 72 -1.35 18.23 3.63
N TYR A 73 -1.95 17.32 2.88
CA TYR A 73 -3.31 16.84 3.09
C TYR A 73 -3.32 15.31 2.97
N ILE A 74 -3.88 14.64 3.96
CA ILE A 74 -4.21 13.21 3.84
C ILE A 74 -5.69 13.15 3.49
N ARG A 75 -5.99 12.70 2.27
CA ARG A 75 -7.33 12.70 1.71
C ARG A 75 -7.92 11.30 1.80
N VAL A 76 -9.20 11.20 2.16
CA VAL A 76 -9.97 9.94 2.19
C VAL A 76 -11.05 10.04 1.13
N PHE A 77 -11.00 9.19 0.13
CA PHE A 77 -12.08 9.02 -0.83
C PHE A 77 -13.12 8.07 -0.26
N ASP A 78 -14.37 8.49 -0.32
CA ASP A 78 -15.53 7.72 0.11
C ASP A 78 -15.48 7.24 1.55
N PRO A 79 -15.36 8.16 2.54
CA PRO A 79 -15.47 7.78 3.94
C PRO A 79 -16.92 7.53 4.38
N ASP A 80 -17.91 7.71 3.50
CA ASP A 80 -19.31 7.34 3.73
C ASP A 80 -19.41 5.85 4.11
N CYS A 81 -20.39 5.46 4.92
CA CYS A 81 -20.68 4.04 5.22
C CYS A 81 -22.03 3.63 4.59
N GLY A 82 -22.24 4.06 3.35
CA GLY A 82 -23.47 3.92 2.59
C GLY A 82 -23.24 3.99 1.07
N GLY A 83 -24.23 4.51 0.34
CA GLY A 83 -24.04 4.80 -1.08
C GLY A 83 -23.88 3.58 -1.99
N GLN A 84 -23.09 3.75 -3.06
CA GLN A 84 -22.97 2.79 -4.16
C GLN A 84 -21.73 1.89 -4.08
N LEU A 85 -20.76 2.28 -3.27
CA LEU A 85 -19.44 1.66 -3.23
C LEU A 85 -19.32 0.64 -2.08
N ASP A 86 -20.02 0.87 -0.97
CA ASP A 86 -19.86 0.08 0.24
C ASP A 86 -20.52 -1.30 0.20
N ALA A 87 -19.99 -2.20 1.03
CA ALA A 87 -20.45 -3.58 1.15
C ALA A 87 -21.67 -3.65 2.07
N LYS A 88 -22.87 -3.57 1.50
CA LYS A 88 -24.12 -3.56 2.25
C LYS A 88 -24.53 -4.94 2.76
N VAL A 89 -24.87 -5.05 4.04
CA VAL A 89 -25.52 -6.23 4.63
C VAL A 89 -26.90 -5.87 5.17
N GLY A 90 -27.92 -6.00 4.32
CA GLY A 90 -29.30 -5.65 4.66
C GLY A 90 -29.54 -4.14 4.56
N GLN A 91 -29.45 -3.41 5.67
CA GLN A 91 -29.55 -1.95 5.72
C GLN A 91 -28.26 -1.36 6.25
N PHE A 92 -27.81 -0.25 5.64
CA PHE A 92 -26.63 0.44 6.12
C PHE A 92 -26.83 0.90 7.56
N ASN A 93 -25.96 0.43 8.44
CA ASN A 93 -25.96 0.72 9.88
C ASN A 93 -24.54 0.91 10.44
N THR A 94 -23.53 0.85 9.57
CA THR A 94 -22.12 0.95 9.95
C THR A 94 -21.71 2.38 10.19
N SER A 95 -20.82 2.56 11.17
CA SER A 95 -20.09 3.80 11.34
C SER A 95 -18.60 3.49 11.48
N THR A 96 -17.79 4.23 10.74
CA THR A 96 -16.33 4.07 10.69
C THR A 96 -15.65 5.35 11.15
N GLU A 97 -14.63 5.21 11.99
CA GLU A 97 -13.80 6.32 12.47
C GLU A 97 -12.44 6.33 11.78
N PHE A 98 -12.01 7.51 11.37
CA PHE A 98 -10.67 7.79 10.88
C PHE A 98 -9.94 8.69 11.87
N SER A 99 -8.87 8.18 12.47
CA SER A 99 -8.08 8.86 13.49
C SER A 99 -6.65 9.09 13.00
N LEU A 100 -6.25 10.35 12.86
CA LEU A 100 -4.94 10.80 12.38
C LEU A 100 -4.00 11.13 13.56
N TYR A 101 -2.82 10.53 13.55
CA TYR A 101 -1.78 10.68 14.56
C TYR A 101 -0.47 11.20 13.95
N GLY A 102 0.30 11.92 14.76
CA GLY A 102 1.67 12.37 14.48
C GLY A 102 2.49 12.53 15.77
N GLY A 103 3.69 13.09 15.66
CA GLY A 103 4.61 13.26 16.78
C GLY A 103 5.31 11.98 17.23
N VAL A 104 6.19 12.09 18.22
CA VAL A 104 7.02 10.97 18.68
C VAL A 104 6.18 9.75 19.08
N GLY A 105 6.60 8.57 18.64
CA GLY A 105 5.96 7.29 18.92
C GLY A 105 4.83 6.92 17.95
N THR A 106 4.49 7.76 16.97
CA THR A 106 3.49 7.42 15.93
C THR A 106 3.83 6.14 15.19
N HIS A 107 5.10 5.97 14.84
CA HIS A 107 5.70 4.82 14.15
C HIS A 107 6.73 4.10 15.03
N SER A 108 7.53 4.81 15.83
CA SER A 108 8.63 4.19 16.58
C SER A 108 8.22 3.47 17.88
N ALA A 109 7.01 3.71 18.38
CA ALA A 109 6.58 3.09 19.62
C ALA A 109 6.42 1.58 19.46
N LYS A 110 6.70 0.83 20.54
CA LYS A 110 6.50 -0.62 20.57
C LYS A 110 5.05 -0.96 20.21
N GLY A 111 4.87 -1.85 19.24
CA GLY A 111 3.55 -2.29 18.76
C GLY A 111 2.88 -1.34 17.76
N ALA A 112 3.48 -0.19 17.42
CA ALA A 112 2.91 0.73 16.43
C ALA A 112 2.80 0.10 15.03
N THR A 113 3.71 -0.83 14.71
CA THR A 113 3.82 -1.50 13.42
C THR A 113 3.42 -2.98 13.48
N ASP A 114 2.75 -3.42 14.54
CA ASP A 114 2.35 -4.82 14.71
C ASP A 114 1.10 -5.11 13.85
N PRO A 115 1.16 -6.06 12.89
CA PRO A 115 0.11 -6.32 11.92
C PRO A 115 -0.79 -7.48 12.37
N ARG A 116 -1.01 -7.62 13.69
CA ARG A 116 -1.75 -8.74 14.26
C ARG A 116 -2.97 -8.21 15.00
N PRO A 117 -4.16 -8.79 14.78
CA PRO A 117 -5.43 -8.43 15.41
C PRO A 117 -5.39 -8.29 16.93
N ALA A 118 -4.65 -9.18 17.59
CA ALA A 118 -4.57 -9.23 19.05
C ALA A 118 -3.62 -8.17 19.66
N SER A 119 -2.97 -7.34 18.83
CA SER A 119 -1.82 -6.52 19.23
C SER A 119 -1.89 -5.01 18.91
N PRO A 120 -2.96 -4.38 18.36
CA PRO A 120 -2.92 -2.94 18.24
C PRO A 120 -2.93 -2.32 19.64
N ALA A 121 -1.87 -1.56 19.95
CA ALA A 121 -1.75 -0.83 21.20
C ALA A 121 -3.03 -0.02 21.43
N THR A 122 -3.65 -0.18 22.60
CA THR A 122 -4.83 0.57 23.00
C THR A 122 -4.48 1.47 24.19
N PRO A 123 -4.51 2.80 24.04
CA PRO A 123 -4.82 3.56 22.82
C PRO A 123 -3.70 3.47 21.75
N PRO A 124 -4.00 3.77 20.46
CA PRO A 124 -2.98 3.83 19.42
C PRO A 124 -1.85 4.81 19.79
N SER A 125 -0.61 4.46 19.45
CA SER A 125 0.56 5.28 19.78
C SER A 125 0.64 6.59 18.98
N GLY A 126 1.38 7.56 19.52
CA GLY A 126 1.53 8.89 18.93
C GLY A 126 0.51 9.90 19.47
N ARG A 127 0.61 11.15 19.03
CA ARG A 127 -0.31 12.23 19.41
C ARG A 127 -1.45 12.30 18.41
N LEU A 128 -2.69 12.16 18.89
CA LEU A 128 -3.88 12.39 18.08
C LEU A 128 -3.91 13.84 17.58
N LEU A 129 -4.03 14.01 16.26
CA LEU A 129 -4.11 15.32 15.60
C LEU A 129 -5.55 15.65 15.23
N LYS A 130 -6.26 14.69 14.62
CA LYS A 130 -7.64 14.82 14.16
C LYS A 130 -8.33 13.46 14.21
N GLN A 131 -9.65 13.48 14.38
CA GLN A 131 -10.49 12.30 14.39
C GLN A 131 -11.84 12.67 13.77
N GLN A 132 -12.39 11.81 12.93
CA GLN A 132 -13.70 12.00 12.31
C GLN A 132 -14.37 10.64 12.13
N SER A 133 -15.63 10.54 12.55
CA SER A 133 -16.49 9.39 12.29
C SER A 133 -17.46 9.71 11.17
N PHE A 134 -17.83 8.68 10.42
CA PHE A 134 -18.81 8.74 9.35
C PHE A 134 -19.81 7.60 9.51
N GLY A 135 -21.07 7.85 9.20
CA GLY A 135 -22.08 6.81 8.98
C GLY A 135 -22.57 6.84 7.54
N ALA A 136 -23.80 6.39 7.29
CA ALA A 136 -24.47 6.55 6.00
C ALA A 136 -24.89 8.02 5.77
N GLU A 137 -23.98 8.79 5.19
CA GLU A 137 -24.04 10.22 4.91
C GLU A 137 -23.78 10.49 3.41
N PRO A 138 -24.84 10.62 2.57
CA PRO A 138 -24.72 10.83 1.12
C PRO A 138 -23.91 12.06 0.68
N THR A 139 -23.59 12.94 1.63
CA THR A 139 -22.69 14.08 1.40
C THR A 139 -21.29 13.63 1.02
N TYR A 140 -20.83 12.47 1.51
CA TYR A 140 -19.48 11.95 1.32
C TYR A 140 -19.37 10.77 0.34
N ASP A 141 -20.51 10.21 -0.11
CA ASP A 141 -20.59 9.14 -1.14
C ASP A 141 -19.82 9.55 -2.40
N GLY A 142 -18.77 8.79 -2.71
CA GLY A 142 -17.89 8.98 -3.87
C GLY A 142 -17.13 10.31 -3.87
N LYS A 143 -16.88 10.91 -2.69
CA LYS A 143 -16.18 12.20 -2.55
C LYS A 143 -15.01 12.14 -1.59
N TYR A 144 -14.15 13.15 -1.69
CA TYR A 144 -13.00 13.29 -0.80
C TYR A 144 -13.33 14.08 0.46
N PHE A 145 -13.00 13.52 1.61
CA PHE A 145 -12.75 14.24 2.86
C PHE A 145 -11.25 14.49 3.02
N ASN A 146 -10.86 15.58 3.67
CA ASN A 146 -9.44 15.91 3.86
C ASN A 146 -9.09 16.11 5.33
N PHE A 147 -8.08 15.39 5.80
CA PHE A 147 -7.30 15.81 6.95
C PHE A 147 -6.24 16.82 6.51
N GLY A 148 -6.53 18.10 6.74
CA GLY A 148 -5.54 19.17 6.56
C GLY A 148 -6.13 20.57 6.64
N PRO A 149 -5.36 21.61 6.33
CA PRO A 149 -3.91 21.55 6.09
C PRO A 149 -3.16 21.00 7.32
N LEU A 150 -2.13 20.17 7.09
CA LEU A 150 -1.23 19.65 8.12
C LEU A 150 0.15 20.28 7.94
N ASN A 151 0.82 20.63 9.03
CA ASN A 151 2.22 21.04 8.98
C ASN A 151 3.10 19.78 8.96
N PRO A 152 3.93 19.51 7.93
CA PRO A 152 4.76 18.31 7.82
C PRO A 152 5.54 17.93 9.09
N LEU A 153 5.95 18.92 9.89
CA LEU A 153 6.71 18.72 11.12
C LEU A 153 5.87 18.15 12.28
N GLU A 154 4.56 18.02 12.11
CA GLU A 154 3.67 17.38 13.09
C GLU A 154 3.75 15.85 13.05
N GLY A 155 4.31 15.26 12.00
CA GLY A 155 4.61 13.82 11.95
C GLY A 155 5.79 13.44 12.85
N GLU A 156 6.04 12.15 12.99
CA GLU A 156 7.25 11.65 13.64
C GLU A 156 8.43 11.70 12.68
N LEU A 157 9.54 12.34 13.05
CA LEU A 157 10.78 12.18 12.28
C LEU A 157 11.31 10.76 12.47
N VAL A 158 11.32 9.96 11.41
CA VAL A 158 11.84 8.59 11.40
C VAL A 158 13.13 8.55 10.58
N ASP A 159 14.26 8.38 11.26
CA ASP A 159 15.59 8.43 10.64
C ASP A 159 15.76 7.40 9.53
N GLN A 160 15.21 6.19 9.70
CA GLN A 160 15.25 5.15 8.66
C GLN A 160 14.61 5.60 7.34
N PHE A 161 13.58 6.46 7.40
CA PHE A 161 12.87 6.96 6.22
C PHE A 161 13.32 8.36 5.80
N GLN A 162 14.19 9.02 6.58
CA GLN A 162 14.62 10.40 6.34
C GLN A 162 13.42 11.34 6.11
N GLY A 163 12.35 11.16 6.91
CA GLY A 163 11.09 11.85 6.72
C GLY A 163 10.16 11.80 7.93
N TYR A 164 9.11 12.60 7.85
CA TYR A 164 8.06 12.69 8.84
C TYR A 164 6.94 11.69 8.54
N VAL A 165 6.60 10.85 9.51
CA VAL A 165 5.58 9.82 9.39
C VAL A 165 4.32 10.23 10.15
N TYR A 166 3.20 10.21 9.45
CA TYR A 166 1.86 10.24 10.03
C TYR A 166 1.26 8.84 10.05
N LYS A 167 0.28 8.61 10.92
CA LYS A 167 -0.50 7.38 10.98
C LYS A 167 -1.98 7.69 10.94
N VAL A 168 -2.73 6.99 10.11
CA VAL A 168 -4.18 6.95 10.14
C VAL A 168 -4.60 5.57 10.63
N VAL A 169 -5.41 5.53 11.68
CA VAL A 169 -6.09 4.33 12.15
C VAL A 169 -7.54 4.45 11.77
N VAL A 170 -8.05 3.49 11.01
CA VAL A 170 -9.45 3.34 10.63
C VAL A 170 -10.07 2.25 11.48
N ARG A 171 -11.26 2.48 12.05
CA ARG A 171 -11.93 1.51 12.92
C ARG A 171 -13.43 1.50 12.68
N GLY A 172 -14.00 0.31 12.51
CA GLY A 172 -15.44 0.10 12.59
C GLY A 172 -15.94 0.31 14.03
N LEU A 173 -16.88 1.23 14.23
CA LEU A 173 -17.46 1.55 15.54
C LEU A 173 -18.77 0.80 15.82
N SER A 174 -19.57 0.56 14.78
CA SER A 174 -20.87 -0.10 14.87
C SER A 174 -21.26 -0.70 13.53
N GLY A 175 -22.32 -1.52 13.51
CA GLY A 175 -22.90 -2.07 12.29
C GLY A 175 -22.14 -3.26 11.71
N ASN A 176 -22.60 -3.74 10.56
CA ASN A 176 -22.15 -4.97 9.93
C ASN A 176 -21.88 -4.85 8.41
N ASP A 177 -21.83 -3.63 7.89
CA ASP A 177 -21.44 -3.31 6.53
C ASP A 177 -19.93 -3.06 6.45
N GLY A 178 -19.39 -3.10 5.24
CA GLY A 178 -17.99 -2.75 4.96
C GLY A 178 -17.89 -1.37 4.31
N ASN A 179 -17.13 -0.46 4.91
CA ASN A 179 -16.77 0.82 4.29
C ASN A 179 -15.57 0.64 3.35
N LEU A 180 -15.74 0.98 2.08
CA LEU A 180 -14.77 0.84 1.00
C LEU A 180 -14.18 2.20 0.60
N TYR A 181 -12.99 2.48 1.13
CA TYR A 181 -12.33 3.77 0.94
C TYR A 181 -10.97 3.65 0.24
N ARG A 182 -10.42 4.82 -0.12
CA ARG A 182 -9.05 4.98 -0.62
C ARG A 182 -8.41 6.19 0.00
N PHE A 183 -7.08 6.22 0.10
CA PHE A 183 -6.34 7.41 0.52
C PHE A 183 -5.58 8.08 -0.62
N PHE A 184 -5.24 9.35 -0.39
CA PHE A 184 -4.25 10.06 -1.19
C PHE A 184 -3.46 11.04 -0.32
N LEU A 185 -2.13 10.98 -0.37
CA LEU A 185 -1.27 12.03 0.21
C LEU A 185 -1.09 13.15 -0.81
N SER A 186 -1.55 14.36 -0.49
CA SER A 186 -1.58 15.48 -1.43
C SER A 186 -0.87 16.72 -0.93
N SER A 187 -0.26 17.46 -1.86
CA SER A 187 0.15 18.85 -1.63
C SER A 187 -0.97 19.87 -1.91
N SER A 188 -2.18 19.41 -2.25
CA SER A 188 -3.33 20.26 -2.60
C SER A 188 -4.57 19.91 -1.77
N PRO A 189 -5.35 20.93 -1.33
CA PRO A 189 -6.61 20.69 -0.61
C PRO A 189 -7.72 20.12 -1.50
N SER A 190 -7.66 20.28 -2.82
CA SER A 190 -8.78 19.93 -3.71
C SER A 190 -8.42 18.89 -4.76
N LEU A 191 -7.14 18.78 -5.09
CA LEU A 191 -6.63 17.89 -6.14
C LEU A 191 -5.74 16.80 -5.56
N ASN A 192 -5.66 15.68 -6.26
CA ASN A 192 -4.73 14.59 -5.96
C ASN A 192 -3.37 14.93 -6.57
N VAL A 193 -2.56 15.74 -5.88
CA VAL A 193 -1.23 16.17 -6.33
C VAL A 193 -0.18 15.53 -5.45
N PRO A 194 0.61 14.57 -5.95
CA PRO A 194 1.58 13.85 -5.14
C PRO A 194 2.70 14.78 -4.65
N ILE A 195 3.22 14.51 -3.47
CA ILE A 195 4.39 15.17 -2.87
C ILE A 195 5.66 14.47 -3.38
N PRO A 196 6.57 15.13 -4.12
CA PRO A 196 7.81 14.49 -4.56
C PRO A 196 8.59 13.85 -3.40
N GLY A 197 8.88 12.55 -3.48
CA GLY A 197 9.57 11.78 -2.45
C GLY A 197 8.70 11.29 -1.28
N GLY A 198 7.43 11.69 -1.21
CA GLY A 198 6.48 11.12 -0.24
C GLY A 198 6.02 9.72 -0.65
N ASN A 199 5.46 8.99 0.31
CA ASN A 199 4.90 7.66 0.08
C ASN A 199 3.79 7.37 1.11
N ALA A 200 3.07 6.28 0.91
CA ALA A 200 2.21 5.69 1.93
C ALA A 200 2.56 4.22 2.07
N PHE A 201 2.38 3.67 3.26
CA PHE A 201 2.67 2.27 3.52
C PHE A 201 1.83 1.72 4.66
N THR A 202 1.69 0.41 4.71
CA THR A 202 1.06 -0.31 5.81
C THR A 202 1.91 -1.54 6.17
N TYR A 203 1.68 -2.11 7.35
CA TYR A 203 2.23 -3.41 7.74
C TYR A 203 1.20 -4.54 7.59
N GLU A 204 -0.07 -4.18 7.38
CA GLU A 204 -1.20 -5.08 7.16
C GLU A 204 -2.18 -4.46 6.17
N TYR A 205 -2.61 -5.23 5.18
CA TYR A 205 -3.64 -4.81 4.24
C TYR A 205 -4.93 -5.54 4.52
N CYS A 206 -6.03 -4.81 4.66
CA CYS A 206 -7.41 -5.31 4.56
C CYS A 206 -8.08 -4.69 3.32
N PHE A 207 -8.31 -5.51 2.28
CA PHE A 207 -8.64 -5.01 0.94
C PHE A 207 -9.53 -5.94 0.12
N ARG A 208 -10.17 -5.36 -0.91
CA ARG A 208 -11.00 -6.08 -1.87
C ARG A 208 -10.22 -6.58 -3.09
N ILE A 209 -10.27 -7.88 -3.32
CA ILE A 209 -9.95 -8.51 -4.61
C ILE A 209 -11.18 -8.38 -5.52
N PRO A 210 -11.05 -7.75 -6.70
CA PRO A 210 -12.19 -7.53 -7.59
C PRO A 210 -12.71 -8.84 -8.18
N ALA A 211 -14.01 -8.88 -8.50
CA ALA A 211 -14.60 -9.97 -9.25
C ALA A 211 -13.99 -10.05 -10.67
N ALA A 212 -13.75 -11.27 -11.15
CA ALA A 212 -13.37 -11.51 -12.53
C ALA A 212 -14.48 -11.07 -13.48
N PRO A 213 -14.16 -10.37 -14.59
CA PRO A 213 -15.16 -9.93 -15.56
C PRO A 213 -15.83 -11.12 -16.26
N PRO A 214 -17.06 -10.95 -16.82
CA PRO A 214 -17.79 -12.01 -17.52
C PRO A 214 -17.03 -12.68 -18.67
N SER A 215 -15.99 -12.01 -19.20
CA SER A 215 -15.07 -12.58 -20.20
C SER A 215 -14.26 -13.80 -19.71
N GLY A 216 -14.26 -14.10 -18.40
CA GLY A 216 -13.50 -15.19 -17.81
C GLY A 216 -11.99 -14.94 -17.67
N ARG A 217 -11.53 -13.71 -17.96
CA ARG A 217 -10.14 -13.30 -17.74
C ARG A 217 -9.87 -13.19 -16.23
N PRO A 218 -8.76 -13.77 -15.73
CA PRO A 218 -8.42 -13.61 -14.32
C PRO A 218 -8.09 -12.15 -13.99
N VAL A 219 -8.36 -11.77 -12.75
CA VAL A 219 -7.82 -10.54 -12.16
C VAL A 219 -6.48 -10.84 -11.50
N THR A 220 -5.64 -9.83 -11.35
CA THR A 220 -4.37 -9.95 -10.65
C THR A 220 -4.19 -8.76 -9.75
N VAL A 221 -4.08 -9.01 -8.46
CA VAL A 221 -3.66 -8.04 -7.45
C VAL A 221 -2.18 -8.25 -7.15
N HIS A 222 -1.47 -7.17 -6.86
CA HIS A 222 -0.06 -7.17 -6.49
C HIS A 222 0.13 -6.56 -5.10
N LEU A 223 0.92 -7.22 -4.26
CA LEU A 223 1.41 -6.69 -2.99
C LEU A 223 2.94 -6.62 -3.02
N TYR A 224 3.51 -5.57 -2.43
CA TYR A 224 4.94 -5.26 -2.55
C TYR A 224 5.67 -5.14 -1.20
N PRO A 225 5.78 -6.22 -0.40
CA PRO A 225 6.50 -6.17 0.86
C PRO A 225 7.99 -5.87 0.61
N PHE A 226 8.55 -4.96 1.40
CA PHE A 226 9.94 -4.53 1.29
C PHE A 226 10.88 -5.32 2.21
N ALA A 227 11.93 -5.92 1.64
CA ALA A 227 12.95 -6.65 2.39
C ALA A 227 14.23 -5.82 2.50
N ASN A 228 14.64 -5.46 3.73
CA ASN A 228 15.94 -4.84 3.98
C ASN A 228 17.07 -5.89 4.07
N GLU A 229 18.31 -5.43 4.25
CA GLU A 229 19.52 -6.25 4.36
C GLU A 229 19.58 -7.17 5.58
N HIS A 230 18.65 -7.01 6.54
CA HIS A 230 18.55 -7.83 7.74
C HIS A 230 17.48 -8.93 7.63
N VAL A 231 16.68 -8.95 6.55
CA VAL A 231 15.66 -9.99 6.34
C VAL A 231 16.29 -11.23 5.72
N VAL A 232 16.31 -12.34 6.46
CA VAL A 232 16.85 -13.63 5.99
C VAL A 232 15.75 -14.54 5.48
N SER A 233 14.56 -14.43 6.06
CA SER A 233 13.36 -15.13 5.61
C SER A 233 12.15 -14.28 5.89
N ILE A 234 11.11 -14.44 5.08
CA ILE A 234 9.81 -13.86 5.31
C ILE A 234 8.78 -14.94 5.60
N LYS A 235 7.81 -14.61 6.45
CA LYS A 235 6.58 -15.37 6.66
C LYS A 235 5.40 -14.54 6.17
N GLN A 236 4.79 -15.00 5.08
CA GLN A 236 3.52 -14.42 4.62
C GLN A 236 2.37 -15.01 5.43
N SER A 237 1.41 -14.18 5.81
CA SER A 237 0.18 -14.60 6.47
C SER A 237 -1.00 -13.95 5.76
N ASN A 238 -2.01 -14.77 5.44
CA ASN A 238 -3.23 -14.28 4.81
C ASN A 238 -4.48 -14.90 5.45
N PHE A 239 -5.57 -14.12 5.45
CA PHE A 239 -6.85 -14.44 6.05
C PHE A 239 -7.97 -14.32 5.01
N ASP A 240 -8.95 -15.22 5.12
CA ASP A 240 -10.21 -15.19 4.36
C ASP A 240 -10.10 -15.15 2.83
N MET A 241 -9.07 -15.76 2.24
CA MET A 241 -8.90 -15.78 0.78
C MET A 241 -9.88 -16.73 0.07
N ASP A 242 -10.65 -17.54 0.82
CA ASP A 242 -11.60 -18.54 0.32
C ASP A 242 -11.04 -19.59 -0.65
N ASN A 243 -9.72 -19.78 -0.65
CA ASN A 243 -9.01 -20.51 -1.71
C ASN A 243 -9.34 -20.00 -3.13
N SER A 244 -9.82 -18.76 -3.25
CA SER A 244 -10.38 -18.18 -4.48
C SER A 244 -9.31 -17.57 -5.41
N ALA A 245 -8.10 -17.36 -4.88
CA ALA A 245 -6.94 -16.85 -5.59
C ALA A 245 -5.75 -17.82 -5.51
N LYS A 246 -4.81 -17.68 -6.45
CA LYS A 246 -3.48 -18.28 -6.36
C LYS A 246 -2.47 -17.21 -5.94
N LEU A 247 -1.61 -17.53 -4.97
CA LEU A 247 -0.50 -16.67 -4.57
C LEU A 247 0.81 -17.15 -5.20
N THR A 248 1.40 -16.33 -6.05
CA THR A 248 2.70 -16.57 -6.66
C THR A 248 3.66 -15.41 -6.37
N ILE A 249 4.82 -15.71 -5.81
CA ILE A 249 5.81 -14.73 -5.37
C ILE A 249 6.93 -14.58 -6.41
N PHE A 250 7.18 -13.34 -6.83
CA PHE A 250 8.24 -12.94 -7.75
C PHE A 250 9.20 -11.98 -7.07
N SER A 251 10.45 -11.97 -7.53
CA SER A 251 11.45 -10.99 -7.13
C SER A 251 12.57 -10.91 -8.17
N VAL A 252 13.63 -10.19 -7.88
CA VAL A 252 14.85 -10.21 -8.71
C VAL A 252 15.56 -11.58 -8.71
N ALA A 253 15.33 -12.42 -7.69
CA ALA A 253 15.95 -13.73 -7.52
C ALA A 253 14.96 -14.91 -7.66
N LYS A 254 13.65 -14.64 -7.67
CA LYS A 254 12.59 -15.67 -7.72
C LYS A 254 11.68 -15.43 -8.93
N ASN A 255 11.53 -16.46 -9.75
CA ASN A 255 10.66 -16.43 -10.93
C ASN A 255 9.41 -17.31 -10.75
N GLY A 256 8.62 -17.01 -9.72
CA GLY A 256 7.33 -17.66 -9.46
C GLY A 256 7.42 -18.79 -8.44
N HIS A 257 7.44 -18.42 -7.15
CA HIS A 257 7.31 -19.34 -6.02
C HIS A 257 5.85 -19.40 -5.57
N GLU A 258 5.21 -20.56 -5.67
CA GLU A 258 3.84 -20.76 -5.19
C GLU A 258 3.79 -20.76 -3.66
N ALA A 259 2.80 -20.08 -3.09
CA ALA A 259 2.55 -20.06 -1.66
C ALA A 259 1.07 -20.36 -1.36
N PRO A 260 0.76 -20.96 -0.20
CA PRO A 260 -0.61 -21.30 0.17
C PRO A 260 -1.43 -20.04 0.48
N VAL A 261 -2.70 -20.12 0.09
CA VAL A 261 -3.76 -19.17 0.45
C VAL A 261 -4.66 -19.77 1.52
N SER A 262 -5.34 -18.94 2.29
CA SER A 262 -6.31 -19.36 3.30
C SER A 262 -7.67 -19.73 2.71
N GLY A 263 -8.47 -20.43 3.50
CA GLY A 263 -9.91 -20.60 3.27
C GLY A 263 -10.74 -19.63 4.12
N ASP A 264 -12.06 -19.82 4.06
CA ASP A 264 -13.09 -19.03 4.74
C ASP A 264 -12.87 -18.94 6.27
N GLY A 265 -12.68 -17.71 6.75
CA GLY A 265 -12.44 -17.36 8.13
C GLY A 265 -11.16 -17.98 8.73
N GLN A 266 -10.21 -18.42 7.91
CA GLN A 266 -8.98 -19.07 8.37
C GLN A 266 -7.75 -18.23 8.10
N TRP A 267 -6.76 -18.33 8.99
CA TRP A 267 -5.41 -17.86 8.76
C TRP A 267 -4.55 -18.98 8.15
N THR A 268 -3.78 -18.65 7.12
CA THR A 268 -2.75 -19.51 6.55
C THR A 268 -1.43 -18.76 6.47
N SER A 269 -0.30 -19.46 6.59
CA SER A 269 1.01 -18.84 6.42
C SER A 269 2.01 -19.79 5.75
N SER A 270 3.07 -19.20 5.18
CA SER A 270 4.24 -19.94 4.71
C SER A 270 5.51 -19.12 4.86
N VAL A 271 6.63 -19.82 5.09
CA VAL A 271 7.96 -19.21 5.20
C VAL A 271 8.71 -19.37 3.89
N LEU A 272 9.37 -18.30 3.45
CA LEU A 272 10.18 -18.24 2.24
C LEU A 272 11.53 -17.59 2.57
N PRO A 273 12.67 -18.21 2.19
CA PRO A 273 13.97 -17.57 2.36
C PRO A 273 14.13 -16.34 1.45
N ILE A 274 14.82 -15.32 1.93
CA ILE A 274 15.23 -14.15 1.16
C ILE A 274 16.67 -14.33 0.69
N ASP A 275 16.89 -14.10 -0.60
CA ASP A 275 18.20 -14.08 -1.22
C ASP A 275 18.82 -12.70 -1.03
N SER A 276 20.13 -12.64 -0.80
CA SER A 276 20.89 -11.38 -0.71
C SER A 276 20.68 -10.42 -1.89
N LYS A 277 20.37 -10.94 -3.10
CA LYS A 277 20.05 -10.14 -4.29
C LYS A 277 18.75 -9.33 -4.11
N GLU A 278 17.88 -9.72 -3.19
CA GLU A 278 16.58 -9.09 -2.90
C GLU A 278 16.67 -7.98 -1.84
N TYR A 279 17.82 -7.79 -1.20
CA TYR A 279 17.99 -6.77 -0.16
C TYR A 279 17.81 -5.36 -0.72
N GLY A 280 17.07 -4.53 0.03
CA GLY A 280 16.74 -3.17 -0.34
C GLY A 280 15.73 -3.06 -1.48
N LEU A 281 14.97 -4.13 -1.76
CA LEU A 281 13.98 -4.19 -2.84
C LEU A 281 12.65 -4.76 -2.33
N SER A 282 11.57 -4.38 -3.01
CA SER A 282 10.26 -5.04 -2.84
C SER A 282 10.20 -6.37 -3.59
N LEU A 283 9.50 -7.34 -3.01
CA LEU A 283 9.01 -8.52 -3.72
C LEU A 283 7.69 -8.18 -4.45
N ASP A 284 7.22 -9.05 -5.35
CA ASP A 284 5.92 -8.94 -6.05
C ASP A 284 5.09 -10.19 -5.75
N PHE A 285 4.14 -10.04 -4.84
CA PHE A 285 3.21 -11.08 -4.46
C PHE A 285 1.98 -10.95 -5.34
N ARG A 286 1.78 -11.90 -6.25
CA ARG A 286 0.67 -11.89 -7.20
C ARG A 286 -0.45 -12.79 -6.70
N LEU A 287 -1.61 -12.18 -6.45
CA LEU A 287 -2.86 -12.86 -6.18
C LEU A 287 -3.66 -12.91 -7.48
N VAL A 288 -3.77 -14.09 -8.08
CA VAL A 288 -4.50 -14.30 -9.34
C VAL A 288 -5.82 -15.01 -9.05
N SER A 289 -6.94 -14.32 -9.24
CA SER A 289 -8.29 -14.86 -9.02
C SER A 289 -9.08 -14.99 -10.31
N LYS A 290 -9.92 -16.02 -10.37
CA LYS A 290 -10.95 -16.22 -11.42
C LYS A 290 -12.36 -16.18 -10.84
N ALA A 291 -12.51 -15.88 -9.55
CA ALA A 291 -13.80 -15.82 -8.89
C ALA A 291 -14.68 -14.76 -9.55
N THR A 292 -15.96 -15.07 -9.79
CA THR A 292 -16.92 -14.14 -10.38
C THR A 292 -17.60 -13.25 -9.35
N VAL A 293 -17.22 -13.41 -8.08
CA VAL A 293 -17.58 -12.55 -6.96
C VAL A 293 -16.31 -11.94 -6.40
N PHE A 294 -16.42 -10.74 -5.82
CA PHE A 294 -15.31 -10.14 -5.10
C PHE A 294 -15.02 -10.95 -3.83
N ASN A 295 -13.85 -10.72 -3.24
CA ASN A 295 -13.55 -11.19 -1.90
C ASN A 295 -12.73 -10.15 -1.15
N ASP A 296 -12.94 -10.03 0.15
CA ASP A 296 -12.20 -9.13 1.02
C ASP A 296 -11.22 -9.96 1.85
N VAL A 297 -9.98 -9.51 2.01
CA VAL A 297 -8.91 -10.33 2.58
C VAL A 297 -7.96 -9.50 3.42
N VAL A 298 -7.35 -10.16 4.43
CA VAL A 298 -6.25 -9.58 5.20
C VAL A 298 -4.92 -10.22 4.81
N PHE A 299 -3.86 -9.41 4.72
CA PHE A 299 -2.51 -9.86 4.36
C PHE A 299 -1.44 -9.09 5.13
N TYR A 300 -0.49 -9.81 5.72
CA TYR A 300 0.74 -9.22 6.27
C TYR A 300 1.95 -10.12 6.05
N VAL A 301 3.15 -9.55 6.19
CA VAL A 301 4.43 -10.26 6.08
C VAL A 301 5.31 -9.90 7.27
N THR A 302 5.97 -10.90 7.85
CA THR A 302 6.95 -10.74 8.94
C THR A 302 8.29 -11.33 8.56
N ASP A 303 9.37 -10.87 9.19
CA ASP A 303 10.71 -11.46 9.06
C ASP A 303 10.92 -12.65 10.02
N GLN A 304 12.16 -13.16 10.08
CA GLN A 304 12.55 -14.25 10.98
C GLN A 304 12.40 -13.95 12.48
N TYR A 305 12.19 -12.69 12.87
CA TYR A 305 12.02 -12.25 14.25
C TYR A 305 10.58 -11.80 14.54
N ASP A 306 9.62 -12.20 13.69
CA ASP A 306 8.22 -11.75 13.73
C ASP A 306 8.07 -10.22 13.63
N THR A 307 9.04 -9.53 13.03
CA THR A 307 8.97 -8.08 12.76
C THR A 307 8.29 -7.85 11.42
N ALA A 308 7.27 -7.00 11.38
CA ALA A 308 6.50 -6.77 10.17
C ALA A 308 7.29 -6.03 9.08
N LEU A 309 7.09 -6.45 7.84
CA LEU A 309 7.61 -5.77 6.65
C LEU A 309 6.58 -4.76 6.15
N PRO A 310 7.01 -3.54 5.80
CA PRO A 310 6.10 -2.57 5.22
C PRO A 310 5.79 -2.90 3.76
N PHE A 311 4.54 -2.70 3.38
CA PHE A 311 4.09 -2.62 2.00
C PHE A 311 4.00 -1.15 1.60
N PHE A 312 4.87 -0.71 0.70
CA PHE A 312 4.81 0.65 0.19
C PHE A 312 3.88 0.73 -1.02
N ALA A 313 2.97 1.71 -1.02
CA ALA A 313 2.09 2.01 -2.15
C ALA A 313 2.91 2.25 -3.42
N VAL A 314 4.06 2.92 -3.32
CA VAL A 314 5.10 2.89 -4.37
C VAL A 314 6.23 1.97 -3.93
N PRO A 315 6.42 0.83 -4.61
CA PRO A 315 7.50 -0.10 -4.28
C PRO A 315 8.87 0.59 -4.36
N LEU A 316 9.64 0.50 -3.28
CA LEU A 316 11.01 1.03 -3.26
C LEU A 316 11.89 0.19 -4.19
N GLY A 317 12.57 0.86 -5.13
CA GLY A 317 13.28 0.20 -6.24
C GLY A 317 12.40 -0.11 -7.47
N GLY A 318 11.10 0.21 -7.42
CA GLY A 318 10.12 -0.07 -8.47
C GLY A 318 9.62 -1.52 -8.45
N PRO A 319 8.61 -1.87 -9.30
CA PRO A 319 8.15 -3.25 -9.41
C PRO A 319 9.32 -4.18 -9.80
N PRO A 320 9.58 -5.26 -9.04
CA PRO A 320 10.75 -6.09 -9.26
C PRO A 320 10.72 -6.76 -10.63
N ARG A 321 11.88 -6.79 -11.28
CA ARG A 321 12.09 -7.52 -12.55
C ARG A 321 13.10 -8.63 -12.30
N TYR A 322 12.71 -9.86 -12.59
CA TYR A 322 13.60 -11.02 -12.47
C TYR A 322 14.87 -10.81 -13.31
N LYS A 323 16.05 -11.05 -12.70
CA LYS A 323 17.33 -10.96 -13.40
C LYS A 323 17.75 -12.37 -13.81
N TYR A 324 17.78 -12.62 -15.11
CA TYR A 324 18.29 -13.88 -15.66
C TYR A 324 19.80 -14.00 -15.38
N ASP A 325 20.20 -15.08 -14.72
CA ASP A 325 21.60 -15.53 -14.69
C ASP A 325 21.82 -16.38 -15.95
N ILE A 326 22.27 -15.74 -17.04
CA ILE A 326 22.65 -16.47 -18.25
C ILE A 326 24.12 -16.84 -18.12
N ASP A 327 24.38 -18.04 -17.64
CA ASP A 327 25.72 -18.61 -17.60
C ASP A 327 26.10 -19.05 -19.03
N MET A 328 26.60 -18.10 -19.83
CA MET A 328 27.12 -18.41 -21.17
C MET A 328 28.40 -19.22 -21.02
N LYS A 329 28.30 -20.56 -21.11
CA LYS A 329 29.45 -21.42 -21.37
C LYS A 329 30.00 -21.07 -22.75
N VAL A 330 31.01 -20.21 -22.78
CA VAL A 330 31.83 -19.98 -23.97
C VAL A 330 32.59 -21.29 -24.23
N HIS A 331 32.13 -22.07 -25.20
CA HIS A 331 32.97 -23.11 -25.78
C HIS A 331 34.11 -22.41 -26.53
N LYS A 332 35.34 -22.56 -26.00
CA LYS A 332 36.57 -22.21 -26.71
C LYS A 332 36.84 -23.21 -27.82
#